data_AF-A0A257H5N3-F1
#
_entry.id   AF-A0A257H5N3-F1
#
_cell.length_a   1.000
_cell.length_b   1.000
_cell.length_c   1.000
_cell.angle_alpha   90.00
_cell.angle_beta   90.00
_cell.angle_gamma   90.00
#
_symmetry.space_group_name_H-M   'P 1'
#
loop_
_entity.id
_entity.type
_entity.pdbx_description
1 polymer ?
#
loop_
_entity_poly.entity_id
_entity_poly.type
_entity_poly.pdbx_seq_one_letter_code
_entity_poly.pdbx_strand_id
1 'polypeptide(L)'
;MRPMRELLLQLPLLPITQDHRIDYEAADADLLLELADKAETVMNTINLGLSAVGTILAHASPEVGSEISGYTIEALGWHIAESADVAAALLSLAHACRHYTADYTPPHAKRAPMVTF
;
A
#
# COMPACT_ATOMS: atom_id res chain seq x y z
N MET A 1 14.22 -3.62 0.02
CA MET A 1 13.03 -3.14 0.77
C MET A 1 11.83 -3.98 0.37
N ARG A 2 10.92 -4.32 1.30
CA ARG A 2 9.68 -5.07 1.03
C ARG A 2 8.50 -4.22 1.53
N PRO A 3 8.01 -3.25 0.75
CA PRO A 3 7.07 -2.21 1.22
C PRO A 3 5.81 -2.74 1.88
N MET A 4 5.20 -3.79 1.31
CA MET A 4 4.01 -4.43 1.89
C MET A 4 4.28 -5.00 3.29
N ARG A 5 5.40 -5.71 3.46
CA ARG A 5 5.75 -6.30 4.75
C ARG A 5 5.99 -5.22 5.80
N GLU A 6 6.69 -4.17 5.41
CA GLU A 6 6.99 -3.05 6.30
C GLU A 6 5.71 -2.29 6.68
N LEU A 7 4.82 -2.05 5.72
CA LEU A 7 3.49 -1.48 5.97
C LEU A 7 2.71 -2.31 7.00
N LEU A 8 2.61 -3.63 6.79
CA LEU A 8 1.89 -4.53 7.70
C LEU A 8 2.47 -4.54 9.12
N LEU A 9 3.79 -4.37 9.27
CA LEU A 9 4.45 -4.28 10.57
C LEU A 9 4.23 -2.91 11.25
N GLN A 10 3.94 -1.87 10.48
CA GLN A 10 3.71 -0.51 10.97
C GLN A 10 2.24 -0.27 11.35
N LEU A 11 1.28 -0.95 10.71
CA LEU A 11 -0.16 -0.79 11.03
C LEU A 11 -0.49 -0.96 12.52
N PRO A 12 0.06 -1.95 13.28
CA PRO A 12 -0.24 -2.10 14.71
C PRO A 12 0.32 -0.99 15.60
N LEU A 13 1.18 -0.13 15.07
CA LEU A 13 1.74 1.01 15.81
C LEU A 13 0.79 2.22 15.80
N LEU A 14 -0.24 2.21 14.95
CA LEU A 14 -1.22 3.28 14.89
C LEU A 14 -2.11 3.25 16.14
N PRO A 15 -2.30 4.40 16.81
CA PRO A 15 -3.29 4.50 17.87
C PRO A 15 -4.70 4.33 17.30
N ILE A 16 -5.58 3.76 18.12
CA ILE A 16 -6.96 3.47 17.77
C ILE A 16 -7.91 4.10 18.78
N THR A 17 -8.98 4.70 18.28
CA THR A 17 -10.06 5.27 19.09
C THR A 17 -10.90 4.15 19.74
N GLN A 18 -11.78 4.52 20.66
CA GLN A 18 -12.72 3.58 21.31
C GLN A 18 -13.66 2.90 20.30
N ASP A 19 -13.93 3.53 19.17
CA ASP A 19 -14.77 3.00 18.09
C ASP A 19 -13.98 2.16 17.06
N HIS A 20 -12.76 1.74 17.40
CA HIS A 20 -11.88 0.93 16.54
C HIS A 20 -11.50 1.62 15.21
N ARG A 21 -11.40 2.95 15.21
CA ARG A 21 -10.89 3.73 14.07
C ARG A 21 -9.45 4.17 14.35
N ILE A 22 -8.65 4.37 13.30
CA ILE A 22 -7.31 4.95 13.45
C ILE A 22 -7.47 6.38 13.98
N ASP A 23 -6.74 6.69 15.06
CA ASP A 23 -6.63 8.03 15.62
C ASP A 23 -5.46 8.76 14.95
N TYR A 24 -5.71 9.37 13.79
CA TYR A 24 -4.66 10.04 13.03
C TYR A 24 -4.11 11.29 13.71
N GLU A 25 -4.87 11.92 14.62
CA GLU A 25 -4.42 13.10 15.36
C GLU A 25 -3.43 12.73 16.47
N ALA A 26 -3.62 11.57 17.11
CA ALA A 26 -2.73 11.05 18.13
C ALA A 26 -1.52 10.28 17.58
N ALA A 27 -1.50 9.96 16.28
CA ALA A 27 -0.45 9.17 15.66
C ALA A 27 0.85 9.97 15.48
N ASP A 28 1.99 9.28 15.55
CA ASP A 28 3.29 9.87 15.22
C ASP A 28 3.33 10.30 13.74
N ALA A 29 3.64 11.57 13.48
CA ALA A 29 3.67 12.13 12.14
C ALA A 29 4.73 11.49 11.23
N ASP A 30 5.89 11.08 11.78
CA ASP A 30 6.92 10.38 11.00
C ASP A 30 6.41 9.00 10.57
N LEU A 31 5.67 8.30 11.46
CA LEU A 31 5.01 7.03 11.14
C LEU A 31 3.94 7.21 10.06
N LEU A 32 3.13 8.28 10.12
CA LEU A 32 2.10 8.56 9.13
C LEU A 32 2.70 8.85 7.74
N LEU A 33 3.79 9.63 7.67
CA LEU A 33 4.51 9.87 6.42
C LEU A 33 5.04 8.56 5.83
N GLU A 34 5.69 7.76 6.66
CA GLU A 34 6.24 6.47 6.26
C GLU A 34 5.18 5.47 5.78
N LEU A 35 4.01 5.46 6.42
CA LEU A 35 2.87 4.65 6.02
C LEU A 35 2.30 5.11 4.68
N ALA A 36 2.16 6.42 4.47
CA ALA A 36 1.69 6.98 3.19
C ALA A 36 2.59 6.56 2.03
N ASP A 37 3.91 6.73 2.17
CA ASP A 37 4.89 6.38 1.13
C ASP A 37 4.83 4.88 0.78
N LYS A 38 4.73 4.02 1.81
CA LYS A 38 4.64 2.57 1.59
C LYS A 38 3.29 2.17 0.99
N ALA A 39 2.19 2.77 1.45
CA ALA A 39 0.86 2.50 0.93
C ALA A 39 0.76 2.88 -0.56
N GLU A 40 1.27 4.04 -0.94
CA GLU A 40 1.35 4.50 -2.33
C GLU A 40 2.21 3.55 -3.18
N THR A 41 3.38 3.13 -2.66
CA THR A 41 4.27 2.18 -3.35
C THR A 41 3.60 0.83 -3.60
N VAL A 42 2.92 0.28 -2.58
CA VAL A 42 2.21 -1.00 -2.67
C VAL A 42 1.02 -0.90 -3.61
N MET A 43 0.20 0.15 -3.48
CA MET A 43 -0.93 0.41 -4.36
C MET A 43 -0.48 0.50 -5.82
N ASN A 44 0.59 1.25 -6.12
CA ASN A 44 1.14 1.36 -7.47
C ASN A 44 1.62 0.00 -8.00
N THR A 45 2.26 -0.80 -7.16
CA THR A 45 2.69 -2.15 -7.53
C THR A 45 1.51 -3.05 -7.88
N ILE A 46 0.43 -3.00 -7.09
CA ILE A 46 -0.80 -3.74 -7.35
C ILE A 46 -1.42 -3.29 -8.68
N ASN A 47 -1.59 -1.98 -8.89
CA ASN A 47 -2.20 -1.44 -10.10
C ASN A 47 -1.40 -1.79 -11.37
N LEU A 48 -0.06 -1.73 -11.30
CA LEU A 48 0.80 -2.20 -12.40
C LEU A 48 0.62 -3.70 -12.65
N GLY A 49 0.58 -4.51 -11.59
CA GLY A 49 0.35 -5.95 -11.69
C GLY A 49 -0.98 -6.29 -12.34
N LEU A 50 -2.07 -5.67 -11.90
CA LEU A 50 -3.40 -5.85 -12.49
C LEU A 50 -3.46 -5.42 -13.96
N SER A 51 -2.79 -4.32 -14.31
CA SER A 51 -2.67 -3.86 -15.70
C SER A 51 -1.91 -4.87 -16.57
N ALA A 52 -0.82 -5.45 -16.05
CA ALA A 52 -0.06 -6.47 -16.75
C ALA A 52 -0.87 -7.76 -16.93
N VAL A 53 -1.61 -8.21 -15.91
CA VAL A 53 -2.54 -9.34 -16.00
C VAL A 53 -3.59 -9.09 -17.09
N GLY A 54 -4.23 -7.92 -17.09
CA GLY A 54 -5.22 -7.55 -18.11
C GLY A 54 -4.63 -7.59 -19.53
N THR A 55 -3.39 -7.10 -19.69
CA THR A 55 -2.68 -7.13 -20.98
C THR A 55 -2.39 -8.56 -21.42
N ILE A 56 -1.88 -9.41 -20.52
CA ILE A 56 -1.62 -10.83 -20.82
C ILE A 56 -2.91 -11.53 -21.22
N LEU A 57 -4.00 -11.35 -20.48
CA LEU A 57 -5.29 -11.96 -20.79
C LEU A 57 -5.83 -11.52 -22.14
N ALA A 58 -5.73 -10.23 -22.47
CA ALA A 58 -6.19 -9.72 -23.76
C ALA A 58 -5.45 -10.36 -24.95
N HIS A 59 -4.17 -10.71 -24.79
CA HIS A 59 -3.35 -11.32 -25.84
C HIS A 59 -3.37 -12.84 -25.84
N ALA A 60 -3.47 -13.49 -24.67
CA ALA A 60 -3.45 -14.95 -24.55
C ALA A 60 -4.83 -15.57 -24.80
N SER A 61 -5.92 -14.86 -24.49
CA SER A 61 -7.30 -15.40 -24.61
C SER A 61 -7.61 -16.03 -25.99
N PRO A 62 -7.19 -15.46 -27.14
CA PRO A 62 -7.42 -16.07 -28.44
C PRO A 62 -6.64 -17.37 -28.69
N GLU A 63 -5.52 -17.58 -28.00
CA GLU A 63 -4.59 -18.70 -28.27
C GLU A 63 -4.86 -19.94 -27.41
N VAL A 64 -5.51 -19.77 -26.25
CA VAL A 64 -5.53 -20.82 -25.21
C VAL A 64 -6.77 -21.74 -25.25
N GLY A 65 -7.70 -21.53 -26.18
CA GLY A 65 -8.81 -22.45 -26.45
C GLY A 65 -9.56 -22.92 -25.19
N SER A 66 -9.66 -24.24 -24.99
CA SER A 66 -10.27 -24.87 -23.80
C SER A 66 -9.25 -25.40 -22.78
N GLU A 67 -7.98 -25.01 -22.93
CA GLU A 67 -6.86 -25.55 -22.12
C GLU A 67 -6.81 -24.93 -20.72
N ILE A 68 -7.31 -23.70 -20.57
CA ILE A 68 -7.52 -23.08 -19.27
C ILE A 68 -8.89 -23.51 -18.73
N SER A 69 -8.88 -24.12 -17.55
CA SER A 69 -10.12 -24.49 -16.87
C SER A 69 -10.92 -23.26 -16.45
N GLY A 70 -12.26 -23.35 -16.47
CA GLY A 70 -13.13 -22.27 -15.97
C GLY A 70 -12.84 -21.90 -14.51
N TYR A 71 -12.44 -22.87 -13.68
CA TYR A 71 -12.02 -22.63 -12.30
C TYR A 71 -10.80 -21.70 -12.19
N THR A 72 -9.84 -21.84 -13.11
CA THR A 72 -8.65 -20.96 -13.15
C THR A 72 -9.05 -19.52 -13.50
N ILE A 73 -9.98 -19.34 -14.43
CA ILE A 73 -10.49 -18.01 -14.81
C ILE A 73 -11.24 -17.38 -13.64
N GLU A 74 -12.10 -18.15 -12.96
CA GLU A 74 -12.83 -17.70 -11.78
C GLU A 74 -11.87 -17.29 -10.65
N ALA A 75 -10.89 -18.13 -10.32
CA ALA A 75 -9.90 -17.83 -9.29
C ALA A 75 -9.09 -16.56 -9.60
N LEU A 76 -8.77 -16.32 -10.88
CA LEU A 76 -8.11 -15.09 -11.31
C LEU A 76 -9.03 -13.87 -11.15
N GLY A 77 -10.33 -14.01 -11.46
CA GLY A 77 -11.32 -12.95 -11.22
C GLY A 77 -11.39 -12.54 -9.75
N TRP A 78 -11.44 -13.52 -8.84
CA TRP A 78 -11.39 -13.26 -7.40
C TRP A 78 -10.10 -12.56 -6.98
N HIS A 79 -8.95 -12.99 -7.50
CA HIS A 79 -7.68 -12.35 -7.19
C HIS A 79 -7.62 -10.88 -7.65
N ILE A 80 -8.15 -10.59 -8.85
CA ILE A 80 -8.23 -9.22 -9.37
C ILE A 80 -9.10 -8.34 -8.47
N ALA A 81 -10.26 -8.85 -8.06
CA ALA A 81 -11.18 -8.14 -7.16
C ALA A 81 -10.53 -7.83 -5.81
N GLU A 82 -9.98 -8.83 -5.12
CA GLU A 82 -9.33 -8.65 -3.82
C GLU A 82 -8.13 -7.68 -3.90
N SER A 83 -7.34 -7.76 -4.98
CA SER A 83 -6.22 -6.85 -5.18
C SER A 83 -6.68 -5.41 -5.40
N ALA A 84 -7.76 -5.21 -6.16
CA ALA A 84 -8.33 -3.88 -6.38
C ALA A 84 -8.87 -3.27 -5.07
N ASP A 85 -9.53 -4.08 -4.23
CA ASP A 85 -10.02 -3.65 -2.92
C ASP A 85 -8.86 -3.26 -1.98
N VAL A 86 -7.78 -4.05 -1.96
CA VAL A 86 -6.56 -3.69 -1.21
C VAL A 86 -5.98 -2.37 -1.72
N ALA A 87 -5.88 -2.17 -3.03
CA ALA A 87 -5.38 -0.92 -3.59
C ALA A 87 -6.24 0.30 -3.19
N ALA A 88 -7.58 0.15 -3.19
CA ALA A 88 -8.50 1.20 -2.76
C ALA A 88 -8.38 1.52 -1.25
N ALA A 89 -8.22 0.49 -0.41
CA ALA A 89 -7.99 0.66 1.01
C ALA A 89 -6.65 1.40 1.29
N LEU A 90 -5.59 1.05 0.56
CA LEU A 90 -4.29 1.71 0.65
C LEU A 90 -4.34 3.16 0.18
N LEU A 91 -5.12 3.47 -0.86
CA LEU A 91 -5.35 4.86 -1.28
C LEU A 91 -6.00 5.68 -0.17
N SER A 92 -7.03 5.12 0.47
CA SER A 92 -7.74 5.78 1.57
C SER A 92 -6.82 6.03 2.77
N LEU A 93 -6.01 5.03 3.14
CA LEU A 93 -5.00 5.13 4.19
C LEU A 93 -3.97 6.22 3.87
N ALA A 94 -3.36 6.16 2.67
CA ALA A 94 -2.36 7.13 2.25
C ALA A 94 -2.92 8.55 2.27
N HIS A 95 -4.13 8.75 1.73
CA HIS A 95 -4.77 10.06 1.71
C HIS A 95 -5.01 10.60 3.13
N ALA A 96 -5.51 9.76 4.05
CA ALA A 96 -5.69 10.16 5.44
C ALA A 96 -4.36 10.51 6.11
N CYS A 97 -3.33 9.67 5.98
CA CYS A 97 -1.99 9.96 6.48
C CYS A 97 -1.47 11.32 5.97
N ARG A 98 -1.56 11.57 4.66
CA ARG A 98 -1.13 12.85 4.05
C ARG A 98 -1.92 14.05 4.56
N HIS A 99 -3.22 13.90 4.77
CA HIS A 99 -4.07 14.96 5.30
C HIS A 99 -3.60 15.40 6.70
N TYR A 100 -3.35 14.43 7.58
CA TYR A 100 -2.93 14.72 8.96
C TYR A 100 -1.46 15.10 9.11
N THR A 101 -0.65 14.96 8.05
CA THR A 101 0.75 15.41 8.01
C THR A 101 0.98 16.63 7.11
N ALA A 102 -0.07 17.29 6.59
CA ALA A 102 0.06 18.34 5.59
C ALA A 102 0.95 19.51 6.04
N ASP A 103 0.86 19.89 7.32
CA ASP A 103 1.61 21.00 7.92
C ASP A 103 2.83 20.53 8.74
N TYR A 104 3.10 19.22 8.76
CA TYR A 104 4.20 18.66 9.55
C TYR A 104 5.55 19.00 8.91
N THR A 105 6.47 19.55 9.70
CA THR A 105 7.86 19.77 9.31
C THR A 105 8.75 18.81 10.10
N PRO A 106 9.40 17.83 9.44
CA PRO A 106 10.26 16.89 10.13
C PRO A 106 11.38 17.62 10.88
N PRO A 107 11.70 17.23 12.13
CA PRO A 107 12.80 17.84 12.85
C PRO A 107 14.11 17.67 12.06
N HIS A 108 14.85 18.76 11.87
CA HIS A 108 16.16 18.70 11.23
C HIS A 108 17.03 17.65 11.91
N ALA A 109 17.53 16.67 11.16
CA ALA A 109 18.48 15.69 11.65
C ALA A 109 19.66 16.43 12.31
N LYS A 110 19.77 16.33 13.64
CA LYS A 110 20.92 16.88 14.37
C LYS A 110 22.17 16.18 13.82
N ARG A 111 23.02 16.92 13.12
CA ARG A 111 24.36 16.44 12.75
C ARG A 111 25.03 15.94 14.02
N ALA A 112 25.38 14.65 14.04
CA ALA A 112 26.19 14.09 15.10
C ALA A 112 27.48 14.94 15.23
N PRO A 113 27.92 15.28 16.46
CA PRO A 113 29.15 16.04 16.63
C PRO A 113 30.29 15.26 16.00
N MET A 114 31.00 15.91 15.08
CA MET A 114 32.16 15.35 14.41
C MET A 114 33.24 15.15 15.47
N VAL A 115 33.55 13.91 15.80
CA VAL A 115 34.65 13.58 16.72
C VAL A 115 35.95 13.87 15.96
N THR A 116 36.62 14.96 16.33
CA THR A 116 38.00 15.23 15.91
C THR A 116 38.94 14.35 16.74
N PHE A 117 39.71 13.49 16.06
CA PHE A 117 40.85 12.76 16.64
C PHE A 117 42.09 13.64 16.68
#